data_AF-A0A7W1GGH4-F1
#
_entry.id   AF-A0A7W1GGH4-F1
#
_cell.length_a   1.000
_cell.length_b   1.000
_cell.length_c   1.000
_cell.angle_alpha   90.00
_cell.angle_beta   90.00
_cell.angle_gamma   90.00
#
_symmetry.space_group_name_H-M   'P 1'
#
loop_
_entity.id
_entity.type
_entity.pdbx_description
1 polymer ?
#
loop_
_entity_poly.entity_id
_entity_poly.type
_entity_poly.pdbx_seq_one_letter_code
_entity_poly.pdbx_strand_id
1 'polypeptide(L)'
;MRDFATLLDFVGQREVKVSGKHQLLPMNLLAELNAQLAKPLRLGLNHPQQKCYPHINGLYLLLRASRLSLTEVRKQTTLSPDQLALDSWRSLNATERYFTLLEAWMVRGEREIIGESHDSLGSFFKCSTFMERRVRRGRSLRDAATRAATLLPRVAQQSVVA
;
A
#
# COMPACT_ATOMS: atom_id res chain seq x y z
N MET A 1 4.81 -0.37 9.12
CA MET A 1 4.30 0.06 10.44
C MET A 1 4.74 1.48 10.79
N ARG A 2 6.05 1.79 10.84
CA ARG A 2 6.55 3.16 11.15
C ARG A 2 5.86 4.26 10.32
N ASP A 3 5.91 4.20 9.00
CA ASP A 3 5.35 5.25 8.13
C ASP A 3 3.84 5.43 8.29
N PHE A 4 3.11 4.36 8.61
CA PHE A 4 1.68 4.44 8.89
C PHE A 4 1.41 5.11 10.24
N ALA A 5 2.21 4.80 11.27
CA ALA A 5 2.16 5.51 12.54
C ALA A 5 2.50 7.00 12.37
N THR A 6 3.52 7.32 11.57
CA THR A 6 3.87 8.70 11.22
C THR A 6 2.69 9.44 10.58
N LEU A 7 1.96 8.80 9.65
CA LEU A 7 0.75 9.40 9.08
C LEU A 7 -0.35 9.62 10.13
N LEU A 8 -0.60 8.64 11.01
CA LEU A 8 -1.59 8.76 12.08
C LEU A 8 -1.26 9.93 13.02
N ASP A 9 -0.01 10.03 13.46
CA ASP A 9 0.43 11.11 14.33
C ASP A 9 0.38 12.47 13.61
N PHE A 10 0.77 12.51 12.32
CA PHE A 10 0.69 13.71 11.49
C PHE A 10 -0.73 14.27 11.40
N VAL A 11 -1.73 13.37 11.22
CA VAL A 11 -3.15 13.74 11.17
C VAL A 11 -3.71 14.00 12.58
N GLY A 12 -3.17 13.38 13.63
CA GLY A 12 -3.62 13.58 15.00
C GLY A 12 -3.14 14.87 15.65
N GLN A 13 -2.00 15.41 15.22
CA GLN A 13 -1.42 16.64 15.77
C GLN A 13 -2.10 17.92 15.27
N ARG A 14 -2.94 17.84 14.22
CA ARG A 14 -3.56 19.00 13.59
C ARG A 14 -4.90 18.65 12.97
N GLU A 15 -5.81 19.62 12.89
CA GLU A 15 -7.04 19.44 12.13
C GLU A 15 -6.73 19.46 10.63
N VAL A 16 -6.73 18.29 9.97
CA VAL A 16 -6.45 18.19 8.53
C VAL A 16 -7.73 18.42 7.74
N LYS A 17 -7.85 19.59 7.11
CA LYS A 17 -8.92 19.88 6.15
C LYS A 17 -8.63 19.20 4.82
N VAL A 18 -9.43 18.19 4.49
CA VAL A 18 -9.28 17.47 3.22
C VAL A 18 -9.86 18.28 2.07
N SER A 19 -9.29 18.12 0.89
CA SER A 19 -9.50 19.00 -0.26
C SER A 19 -10.25 18.33 -1.41
N GLY A 20 -11.11 19.11 -2.08
CA GLY A 20 -11.76 18.76 -3.34
C GLY A 20 -12.76 17.60 -3.26
N LYS A 21 -13.20 17.16 -4.45
CA LYS A 21 -14.16 16.05 -4.61
C LYS A 21 -13.68 14.74 -3.98
N HIS A 22 -12.38 14.49 -4.03
CA HIS A 22 -11.77 13.24 -3.58
C HIS A 22 -11.33 13.24 -2.11
N GLN A 23 -11.58 14.35 -1.40
CA GLN A 23 -11.22 14.50 0.01
C GLN A 23 -9.76 14.11 0.26
N LEU A 24 -8.82 14.64 -0.53
CA LEU A 24 -7.40 14.28 -0.43
C LEU A 24 -6.66 15.19 0.56
N LEU A 25 -5.48 14.76 1.00
CA LEU A 25 -4.59 15.61 1.79
C LEU A 25 -4.26 16.89 0.99
N PRO A 26 -4.30 18.06 1.62
CA PRO A 26 -4.04 19.31 0.93
C PRO A 26 -2.56 19.39 0.51
N MET A 27 -2.31 19.97 -0.66
CA MET A 27 -1.02 19.91 -1.34
C MET A 27 0.14 20.50 -0.51
N ASN A 28 -0.15 21.54 0.28
CA ASN A 28 0.82 22.18 1.17
C ASN A 28 1.34 21.27 2.28
N LEU A 29 0.60 20.23 2.67
CA LEU A 29 1.02 19.28 3.71
C LEU A 29 1.82 18.09 3.16
N LEU A 30 1.79 17.84 1.85
CA LEU A 30 2.40 16.65 1.25
C LEU A 30 3.94 16.66 1.39
N ALA A 31 4.58 17.81 1.16
CA ALA A 31 6.03 17.93 1.28
C ALA A 31 6.50 17.72 2.72
N GLU A 32 5.76 18.27 3.69
CA GLU A 32 6.03 18.11 5.11
C GLU A 32 5.90 16.65 5.55
N LEU A 33 4.78 16.00 5.21
CA LEU A 33 4.57 14.59 5.51
C LEU A 33 5.66 13.70 4.87
N ASN A 34 5.97 13.93 3.59
CA ASN A 34 6.98 13.17 2.86
C ASN A 34 8.35 13.20 3.55
N ALA A 35 8.75 14.36 4.10
CA ALA A 35 10.02 14.53 4.79
C ALA A 35 10.13 13.71 6.09
N GLN A 36 8.99 13.37 6.72
CA GLN A 36 8.96 12.60 7.97
C GLN A 36 8.96 11.08 7.75
N LEU A 37 8.69 10.61 6.53
CA LEU A 37 8.67 9.19 6.21
C LEU A 37 10.07 8.58 6.24
N ALA A 38 10.16 7.27 6.44
CA ALA A 38 11.43 6.55 6.49
C ALA A 38 12.24 6.66 5.19
N LYS A 39 11.55 6.81 4.04
CA LYS A 39 12.15 7.00 2.72
C LYS A 39 11.44 8.13 1.97
N PRO A 40 11.81 9.39 2.22
CA PRO A 40 11.23 10.53 1.53
C PRO A 40 11.48 10.47 0.02
N LEU A 41 10.46 10.79 -0.77
CA LEU A 41 10.56 10.83 -2.23
C LEU A 41 10.97 12.23 -2.69
N ARG A 42 12.05 12.34 -3.48
CA ARG A 42 12.45 13.61 -4.11
C ARG A 42 11.66 13.79 -5.41
N LEU A 43 10.87 14.84 -5.51
CA LEU A 43 10.12 15.19 -6.71
C LEU A 43 10.69 16.47 -7.34
N GLY A 44 10.93 16.45 -8.64
CA GLY A 44 11.32 17.63 -9.42
C GLY A 44 10.13 18.43 -9.96
N LEU A 45 9.03 18.52 -9.20
CA LEU A 45 7.78 19.14 -9.62
C LEU A 45 7.47 20.37 -8.77
N ASN A 46 6.98 21.44 -9.39
CA ASN A 46 6.62 22.69 -8.70
C ASN A 46 5.35 22.55 -7.85
N HIS A 47 4.41 21.69 -8.26
CA HIS A 47 3.12 21.48 -7.59
C HIS A 47 2.75 19.99 -7.51
N PRO A 48 3.45 19.19 -6.69
CA PRO A 48 3.24 17.76 -6.63
C PRO A 48 1.92 17.43 -5.92
N GLN A 49 0.98 16.84 -6.65
CA GLN A 49 -0.29 16.33 -6.11
C GLN A 49 -0.08 15.03 -5.34
N GLN A 50 -1.06 14.61 -4.51
CA GLN A 50 -0.95 13.39 -3.70
C GLN A 50 -0.65 12.13 -4.55
N LYS A 51 -1.23 12.03 -5.77
CA LYS A 51 -0.94 10.94 -6.71
C LYS A 51 0.52 10.85 -7.16
N CYS A 52 1.27 11.95 -7.07
CA CYS A 52 2.71 11.99 -7.38
C CYS A 52 3.57 11.41 -6.24
N TYR A 53 2.98 11.16 -5.06
CA TYR A 53 3.61 10.49 -3.92
C TYR A 53 2.98 9.11 -3.72
N PRO A 54 3.41 8.05 -4.42
CA PRO A 54 2.79 6.72 -4.34
C PRO A 54 2.72 6.18 -2.91
N HIS A 55 3.76 6.43 -2.11
CA HIS A 55 3.82 5.99 -0.71
C HIS A 55 2.77 6.70 0.14
N ILE A 56 2.67 8.03 0.06
CA ILE A 56 1.65 8.81 0.78
C ILE A 56 0.25 8.41 0.30
N ASN A 57 0.06 8.26 -1.01
CA ASN A 57 -1.24 7.87 -1.54
C ASN A 57 -1.68 6.49 -1.04
N GLY A 58 -0.78 5.51 -1.02
CA GLY A 58 -1.05 4.19 -0.46
C GLY A 58 -1.35 4.22 1.04
N LEU A 59 -0.56 4.97 1.82
CA LEU A 59 -0.80 5.14 3.26
C LEU A 59 -2.14 5.84 3.53
N TYR A 60 -2.50 6.84 2.73
CA TYR A 60 -3.75 7.56 2.84
C TYR A 60 -4.96 6.65 2.57
N LEU A 61 -4.90 5.87 1.49
CA LEU A 61 -5.95 4.89 1.18
C LEU A 61 -6.08 3.85 2.30
N LEU A 62 -4.95 3.39 2.85
CA LEU A 62 -4.93 2.47 3.97
C LEU A 62 -5.55 3.08 5.23
N LEU A 63 -5.24 4.35 5.53
CA LEU A 63 -5.82 5.08 6.65
C LEU A 63 -7.34 5.13 6.52
N ARG A 64 -7.85 5.51 5.35
CA ARG A 64 -9.28 5.58 5.07
C ARG A 64 -9.96 4.20 5.13
N ALA A 65 -9.32 3.16 4.58
CA ALA A 65 -9.85 1.79 4.61
C ALA A 65 -9.84 1.16 6.02
N SER A 66 -8.86 1.52 6.85
CA SER A 66 -8.69 0.98 8.22
C SER A 66 -9.74 1.48 9.21
N ARG A 67 -10.44 2.59 8.89
CA ARG A 67 -11.37 3.27 9.79
C ARG A 67 -10.73 3.75 11.10
N LEU A 68 -9.40 3.89 11.14
CA LEU A 68 -8.67 4.52 12.26
C LEU A 68 -8.74 6.06 12.21
N SER A 69 -9.35 6.61 11.16
CA SER A 69 -9.66 8.03 11.01
C SER A 69 -11.11 8.22 10.63
N LEU A 70 -11.72 9.27 11.18
CA LEU A 70 -13.05 9.74 10.80
C LEU A 70 -12.92 10.89 9.81
N THR A 71 -13.90 10.96 8.90
CA THR A 71 -14.05 12.07 7.98
C THR A 71 -15.35 12.78 8.34
N GLU A 72 -15.24 13.93 9.01
CA GLU A 72 -16.40 14.71 9.44
C GLU A 72 -16.75 15.77 8.39
N VAL A 73 -17.99 15.74 7.91
CA VAL A 73 -18.52 16.74 6.98
C VAL A 73 -19.20 17.84 7.79
N ARG A 74 -18.53 18.99 7.92
CA ARG A 74 -19.10 20.23 8.47
C ARG A 74 -19.22 21.28 7.36
N LYS A 75 -18.70 22.50 7.57
CA LYS A 75 -18.50 23.50 6.48
C LYS A 75 -17.40 23.10 5.51
N GLN A 76 -16.37 22.43 6.02
CA GLN A 76 -15.27 21.83 5.26
C GLN A 76 -15.08 20.42 5.81
N THR A 77 -14.81 19.46 4.93
CA THR A 77 -14.53 18.09 5.37
C THR A 77 -13.18 18.05 6.10
N THR A 78 -13.17 17.43 7.28
CA THR A 78 -11.97 17.30 8.13
C THR A 78 -11.66 15.84 8.37
N LEU A 79 -10.37 15.54 8.49
CA LEU A 79 -9.85 14.21 8.81
C LEU A 79 -9.25 14.26 10.20
N SER A 80 -9.77 13.43 11.10
CA SER A 80 -9.32 13.31 12.48
C SER A 80 -9.15 11.83 12.83
N PRO A 81 -8.22 11.46 13.72
CA PRO A 81 -8.15 10.10 14.24
C PRO A 81 -9.41 9.73 15.02
N ASP A 82 -9.92 8.51 14.83
CA ASP A 82 -10.89 7.92 15.74
C ASP A 82 -10.14 7.43 16.98
N GLN A 83 -10.20 8.17 18.09
CA GLN A 83 -9.40 7.84 19.26
C GLN A 83 -9.77 6.49 19.86
N LEU A 84 -11.05 6.11 19.84
CA LEU A 84 -11.49 4.82 20.38
C LEU A 84 -10.94 3.67 19.53
N ALA A 85 -11.04 3.77 18.20
CA ALA A 85 -10.49 2.76 17.30
C ALA A 85 -8.96 2.73 17.35
N LEU A 86 -8.32 3.90 17.50
CA LEU A 86 -6.87 4.03 17.59
C LEU A 86 -6.31 3.42 18.87
N ASP A 87 -6.96 3.64 20.01
CA ASP A 87 -6.56 3.05 21.29
C ASP A 87 -6.71 1.53 21.27
N SER A 88 -7.82 1.04 20.71
CA SER A 88 -8.02 -0.40 20.48
C SER A 88 -6.92 -0.98 19.60
N TRP A 89 -6.61 -0.35 18.46
CA TRP A 89 -5.54 -0.78 17.56
C TRP A 89 -4.16 -0.70 18.22
N ARG A 90 -3.90 0.31 19.05
CA ARG A 90 -2.67 0.46 19.83
C ARG A 90 -2.56 -0.55 20.98
N SER A 91 -3.64 -1.19 21.41
CA SER A 91 -3.56 -2.29 22.39
C SER A 91 -3.02 -3.60 21.79
N LEU A 92 -3.16 -3.76 20.47
CA LEU A 92 -2.72 -4.95 19.74
C LEU A 92 -1.19 -5.04 19.65
N ASN A 93 -0.66 -6.25 19.47
CA ASN A 93 0.75 -6.48 19.20
C ASN A 93 1.13 -6.09 17.75
N ALA A 94 2.43 -6.04 17.45
CA ALA A 94 2.91 -5.59 16.13
C ALA A 94 2.39 -6.43 14.95
N THR A 95 2.23 -7.74 15.16
CA THR A 95 1.74 -8.68 14.15
C THR A 95 0.25 -8.47 13.89
N GLU A 96 -0.55 -8.37 14.94
CA GLU A 96 -2.00 -8.10 14.87
C GLU A 96 -2.29 -6.75 14.22
N ARG A 97 -1.54 -5.70 14.59
CA ARG A 97 -1.67 -4.39 13.94
C ARG A 97 -1.36 -4.44 12.46
N TYR A 98 -0.37 -5.23 12.06
CA TYR A 98 -0.05 -5.43 10.65
C TYR A 98 -1.19 -6.15 9.93
N PHE A 99 -1.72 -7.24 10.49
CA PHE A 99 -2.78 -8.02 9.85
C PHE A 99 -4.10 -7.27 9.76
N THR A 100 -4.46 -6.45 10.76
CA THR A 100 -5.67 -5.60 10.69
C THR A 100 -5.57 -4.57 9.57
N LEU A 101 -4.39 -3.99 9.35
CA LEU A 101 -4.16 -3.09 8.20
C LEU A 101 -4.19 -3.85 6.86
N LEU A 102 -3.57 -5.03 6.80
CA LEU A 102 -3.58 -5.86 5.61
C LEU A 102 -5.02 -6.27 5.23
N GLU A 103 -5.81 -6.69 6.20
CA GLU A 103 -7.23 -7.00 6.05
C GLU A 103 -8.01 -5.79 5.55
N ALA A 104 -7.83 -4.62 6.18
CA ALA A 104 -8.50 -3.40 5.74
C ALA A 104 -8.20 -3.06 4.28
N TRP A 105 -6.95 -3.22 3.85
CA TRP A 105 -6.57 -3.02 2.45
C TRP A 105 -7.23 -4.04 1.51
N MET A 106 -7.22 -5.32 1.87
CA MET A 106 -7.78 -6.37 1.03
C MET A 106 -9.30 -6.27 0.89
N VAL A 107 -10.00 -6.03 2.00
CA VAL A 107 -11.46 -6.08 2.07
C VAL A 107 -12.10 -4.76 1.67
N ARG A 108 -11.49 -3.62 2.05
CA ARG A 108 -12.11 -2.30 1.91
C ARG A 108 -11.34 -1.36 1.00
N GLY A 109 -10.10 -1.66 0.63
CA GLY A 109 -9.18 -0.78 -0.10
C GLY A 109 -9.56 -0.49 -1.55
N GLU A 110 -10.81 -0.12 -1.81
CA GLU A 110 -11.35 0.22 -3.12
C GLU A 110 -11.22 1.72 -3.41
N ARG A 111 -11.22 2.05 -4.70
CA ARG A 111 -11.11 3.43 -5.21
C ARG A 111 -12.26 4.32 -4.75
N GLU A 112 -13.42 3.73 -4.48
CA GLU A 112 -14.61 4.42 -4.00
C GLU A 112 -14.40 5.15 -2.67
N ILE A 113 -13.45 4.70 -1.84
CA ILE A 113 -13.16 5.34 -0.55
C ILE A 113 -12.77 6.82 -0.72
N ILE A 114 -12.17 7.18 -1.85
CA ILE A 114 -11.80 8.55 -2.20
C ILE A 114 -12.74 9.14 -3.27
N GLY A 115 -13.92 8.56 -3.48
CA GLY A 115 -14.89 9.02 -4.48
C GLY A 115 -14.43 8.86 -5.93
N GLU A 116 -13.45 7.99 -6.20
CA GLU A 116 -13.17 7.50 -7.55
C GLU A 116 -14.22 6.43 -7.96
N SER A 117 -14.33 6.15 -9.27
CA SER A 117 -15.32 5.21 -9.80
C SER A 117 -15.18 3.79 -9.24
N HIS A 118 -16.33 3.11 -9.05
CA HIS A 118 -16.41 1.71 -8.71
C HIS A 118 -15.56 0.84 -9.65
N ASP A 119 -14.86 -0.11 -9.08
CA ASP A 119 -14.05 -1.08 -9.80
C ASP A 119 -14.69 -2.46 -9.62
N SER A 120 -15.40 -2.95 -10.63
CA SER A 120 -16.24 -4.15 -10.53
C SER A 120 -15.50 -5.43 -10.15
N LEU A 121 -14.18 -5.44 -10.27
CA LEU A 121 -13.36 -6.58 -9.88
C LEU A 121 -12.85 -6.49 -8.44
N GLY A 122 -12.90 -5.33 -7.77
CA GLY A 122 -12.44 -5.17 -6.39
C GLY A 122 -10.92 -5.38 -6.18
N SER A 123 -10.37 -4.83 -5.09
CA SER A 123 -8.93 -4.91 -4.81
C SER A 123 -8.45 -6.32 -4.46
N PHE A 124 -9.27 -7.10 -3.74
CA PHE A 124 -8.95 -8.48 -3.37
C PHE A 124 -8.75 -9.39 -4.59
N PHE A 125 -9.69 -9.38 -5.54
CA PHE A 125 -9.62 -10.23 -6.73
C PHE A 125 -8.43 -9.88 -7.62
N LYS A 126 -8.09 -8.59 -7.75
CA LYS A 126 -6.90 -8.17 -8.50
C LYS A 126 -5.62 -8.67 -7.85
N CYS A 127 -5.57 -8.64 -6.51
CA CYS A 127 -4.45 -9.17 -5.76
C CYS A 127 -4.34 -10.70 -5.92
N SER A 128 -5.45 -11.44 -5.76
CA SER A 128 -5.46 -12.91 -5.90
C SER A 128 -5.06 -13.35 -7.31
N THR A 129 -5.66 -12.75 -8.35
CA THR A 129 -5.32 -13.05 -9.75
C THR A 129 -3.86 -12.72 -10.09
N PHE A 130 -3.33 -11.61 -9.58
CA PHE A 130 -1.91 -11.27 -9.75
C PHE A 130 -0.99 -12.32 -9.10
N MET A 131 -1.31 -12.72 -7.85
CA MET A 131 -0.53 -13.73 -7.13
C MET A 131 -0.59 -15.08 -7.83
N GLU A 132 -1.77 -15.54 -8.25
CA GLU A 132 -1.91 -16.78 -9.02
C GLU A 132 -1.07 -16.76 -10.30
N ARG A 133 -1.10 -15.65 -11.05
CA ARG A 133 -0.28 -15.48 -12.26
C ARG A 133 1.21 -15.53 -11.96
N ARG A 134 1.66 -14.92 -10.85
CA ARG A 134 3.06 -14.95 -10.40
C ARG A 134 3.48 -16.35 -9.99
N VAL A 135 2.67 -17.07 -9.22
CA VAL A 135 2.96 -18.44 -8.78
C VAL A 135 3.00 -19.39 -9.98
N ARG A 136 2.07 -19.26 -10.94
CA ARG A 136 2.09 -20.04 -12.19
C ARG A 136 3.37 -19.79 -12.99
N ARG A 137 3.79 -18.52 -13.16
CA ARG A 137 5.06 -18.18 -13.82
C ARG A 137 6.27 -18.73 -13.07
N GLY A 138 6.29 -18.61 -11.75
CA GLY A 138 7.38 -19.14 -10.91
C GLY A 138 7.51 -20.67 -11.03
N ARG A 139 6.39 -21.40 -11.07
CA ARG A 139 6.38 -22.85 -11.33
C ARG A 139 6.91 -23.20 -12.71
N SER A 140 6.43 -22.51 -13.75
CA SER A 140 6.90 -22.71 -15.13
C SER A 140 8.41 -22.48 -15.29
N LEU A 141 8.97 -21.48 -14.61
CA LEU A 141 10.42 -21.23 -14.62
C LEU A 141 11.21 -22.34 -13.91
N ARG A 142 10.70 -22.88 -12.79
CA ARG A 142 11.32 -24.04 -12.11
C ARG A 142 11.27 -25.30 -12.96
N ASP A 143 10.15 -25.55 -13.64
CA ASP A 143 9.99 -26.73 -14.50
C ASP A 143 10.89 -26.64 -15.73
N ALA A 144 11.02 -25.44 -16.33
CA ALA A 144 11.95 -25.18 -17.43
C ALA A 144 13.42 -25.35 -16.99
N ALA A 145 13.79 -24.85 -15.81
CA ALA A 145 15.13 -25.03 -15.25
C ALA A 145 15.44 -26.50 -14.94
N THR A 146 14.46 -27.23 -14.40
CA THR A 146 14.58 -28.67 -14.14
C THR A 146 14.78 -29.43 -15.45
N ARG A 147 13.97 -29.17 -16.48
CA ARG A 147 14.12 -29.80 -17.80
C ARG A 147 15.46 -29.46 -18.47
N ALA A 148 15.93 -28.22 -18.38
CA ALA A 148 17.24 -27.84 -18.90
C ALA A 148 18.39 -28.55 -18.17
N ALA A 149 18.29 -28.74 -16.85
CA ALA A 149 19.24 -29.52 -16.07
C ALA A 149 19.18 -31.03 -16.37
N THR A 150 18.01 -31.55 -16.77
CA THR A 150 17.84 -32.98 -17.14
C THR A 150 18.27 -33.26 -18.58
N LEU A 151 18.24 -32.27 -19.47
CA LEU A 151 18.71 -32.34 -20.86
C LEU A 151 20.24 -32.21 -20.99
N LEU A 152 20.96 -31.94 -19.90
CA LEU A 152 22.41 -32.05 -19.85
C LEU A 152 22.82 -33.35 -19.14
N PRO A 153 22.95 -34.45 -19.89
CA PRO A 153 24.00 -35.41 -19.58
C PRO A 153 24.92 -35.66 -20.78
N ARG A 154 26.23 -35.64 -20.48
CA ARG A 154 27.37 -36.21 -21.24
C ARG A 154 27.80 -35.50 -22.54
N VAL A 155 28.59 -34.44 -22.41
CA VAL A 155 29.68 -34.15 -23.38
C VAL A 155 31.08 -34.24 -22.73
N ALA A 156 31.18 -34.62 -21.45
CA ALA A 156 32.45 -34.64 -20.71
C ALA A 156 33.00 -36.04 -20.38
N GLN A 157 32.79 -37.07 -21.24
CA GLN A 157 33.38 -38.41 -21.02
C GLN A 157 34.01 -39.09 -22.26
N GLN A 158 34.29 -38.36 -23.35
CA GLN A 158 35.08 -38.89 -24.47
C GLN A 158 36.22 -37.95 -24.84
N SER A 159 37.23 -37.85 -23.97
CA SER A 159 38.57 -37.35 -24.33
C SER A 159 39.61 -37.79 -23.27
N VAL A 160 39.58 -39.05 -22.83
CA VAL A 160 40.74 -39.73 -22.20
C VAL A 160 40.58 -41.23 -22.38
N VAL A 161 40.97 -41.81 -23.52
CA VAL A 161 41.58 -43.17 -23.62
C VAL A 161 42.32 -43.24 -24.97
N ALA A 162 43.62 -43.56 -24.87
CA ALA A 162 44.58 -44.01 -25.88
C ALA A 162 45.02 -43.00 -26.96
#